data_AF-A0A1C6B5R5-F1
#
_entry.id   AF-A0A1C6B5R5-F1
#
_cell.length_a   1.000
_cell.length_b   1.000
_cell.length_c   1.000
_cell.angle_alpha   90.00
_cell.angle_beta   90.00
_cell.angle_gamma   90.00
#
_symmetry.space_group_name_H-M   'P 1'
#
loop_
_entity.id
_entity.type
_entity.pdbx_description
1 polymer ?
#
loop_
_entity_poly.entity_id
_entity_poly.type
_entity_poly.pdbx_seq_one_letter_code
_entity_poly.pdbx_strand_id
1 'polypeptide(L)'
;MVFNKKFKLQSYFDNRIPLCIYRRNNVIYFQTQIEVARADGLRRKTYTEEKCKIDEHNIKEVGILADKLLKSFEDIGDLSIAEFKELVGMDIEQYESIPKDRDAFLKFYDAKDTKDLDRYYDSCSLYYNIFRKKYSFNIWWHKKGCQYPISCDSSQGEKGILTFDTPLEFTDHSDPEKLGKIIIEALDRSRKISDKVAGNPYPEKTIELLSGTTMIVSAPRDNHFSDCEDYGVGELYQAYLYFPKEGAEPSAEFYLGIAAELDCNLNEDNIRNAWEKLHGKAEFFEVKQAEHGIWRLRAEMRNKSVHRISYLLQIDESELLDCTMELHKPNSRKKLDEKLTEMFEEFARKCSFKD
;
A
#
# COMPACT_ATOMS: atom_id res chain seq x y z
N MET A 1 -11.77 -30.95 35.82
CA MET A 1 -11.52 -30.32 34.51
C MET A 1 -11.53 -31.41 33.46
N VAL A 2 -12.41 -31.33 32.48
CA VAL A 2 -12.37 -32.25 31.33
C VAL A 2 -11.30 -31.71 30.39
N PHE A 3 -10.11 -32.33 30.38
CA PHE A 3 -9.12 -32.07 29.35
C PHE A 3 -9.66 -32.62 28.03
N ASN A 4 -10.00 -31.75 27.09
CA ASN A 4 -10.20 -32.17 25.72
C ASN A 4 -8.82 -32.61 25.20
N LYS A 5 -8.63 -33.92 24.93
CA LYS A 5 -7.33 -34.47 24.51
C LYS A 5 -6.70 -33.74 23.31
N LYS A 6 -7.52 -33.09 22.48
CA LYS A 6 -7.07 -32.30 21.33
C LYS A 6 -6.49 -30.94 21.73
N PHE A 7 -7.06 -30.24 22.71
CA PHE A 7 -6.57 -28.94 23.17
C PHE A 7 -5.75 -29.11 24.45
N LYS A 8 -4.44 -29.18 24.27
CA LYS A 8 -3.46 -29.63 25.26
C LYS A 8 -2.98 -28.50 26.18
N LEU A 9 -3.18 -27.24 25.79
CA LEU A 9 -2.85 -26.12 26.67
C LEU A 9 -3.83 -25.98 27.84
N GLN A 10 -3.36 -25.39 28.95
CA GLN A 10 -4.18 -25.11 30.13
C GLN A 10 -5.39 -24.22 29.80
N SER A 11 -6.44 -24.32 30.63
CA SER A 11 -7.76 -23.72 30.38
C SER A 11 -7.80 -22.20 30.23
N TYR A 12 -6.78 -21.48 30.69
CA TYR A 12 -6.71 -20.03 30.48
C TYR A 12 -6.20 -19.65 29.09
N PHE A 13 -5.64 -20.61 28.33
CA PHE A 13 -5.45 -20.50 26.88
C PHE A 13 -6.74 -20.98 26.20
N ASP A 14 -7.79 -20.18 26.26
CA ASP A 14 -9.13 -20.52 25.77
C ASP A 14 -9.37 -20.15 24.29
N ASN A 15 -8.46 -19.38 23.70
CA ASN A 15 -8.51 -18.93 22.32
C ASN A 15 -7.36 -19.51 21.48
N ARG A 16 -7.62 -19.80 20.21
CA ARG A 16 -6.64 -20.21 19.19
C ARG A 16 -6.78 -19.36 17.94
N ILE A 17 -5.74 -19.31 17.13
CA ILE A 17 -5.76 -18.63 15.82
C ILE A 17 -5.58 -19.68 14.72
N PRO A 18 -6.59 -20.48 14.37
CA PRO A 18 -6.47 -21.51 13.35
C PRO A 18 -6.00 -20.99 11.98
N LEU A 19 -6.38 -19.76 11.62
CA LEU A 19 -6.10 -19.18 10.31
C LEU A 19 -5.66 -17.72 10.41
N CYS A 20 -4.57 -17.40 9.71
CA CYS A 20 -4.22 -16.05 9.30
C CYS A 20 -4.42 -15.94 7.79
N ILE A 21 -5.06 -14.84 7.38
CA ILE A 21 -5.49 -14.63 6.00
C ILE A 21 -4.96 -13.28 5.55
N TYR A 22 -4.32 -13.27 4.38
CA TYR A 22 -3.74 -12.06 3.78
C TYR A 22 -4.31 -11.86 2.40
N ARG A 23 -4.42 -10.61 1.94
CA ARG A 23 -4.85 -10.27 0.58
C ARG A 23 -3.96 -9.21 -0.05
N ARG A 24 -3.57 -9.45 -1.32
CA ARG A 24 -2.91 -8.49 -2.21
C ARG A 24 -3.26 -8.80 -3.67
N ASN A 25 -3.46 -7.79 -4.49
CA ASN A 25 -3.72 -7.91 -5.94
C ASN A 25 -4.76 -8.99 -6.29
N ASN A 26 -5.90 -8.98 -5.59
CA ASN A 26 -7.00 -9.93 -5.74
C ASN A 26 -6.63 -11.40 -5.43
N VAL A 27 -5.50 -11.65 -4.79
CA VAL A 27 -5.09 -12.98 -4.32
C VAL A 27 -5.19 -13.04 -2.80
N ILE A 28 -5.83 -14.10 -2.31
CA ILE A 28 -5.95 -14.44 -0.88
C ILE A 28 -4.96 -15.55 -0.55
N TYR A 29 -4.21 -15.37 0.53
CA TYR A 29 -3.21 -16.29 1.03
C TYR A 29 -3.66 -16.85 2.38
N PHE A 30 -3.69 -18.17 2.50
CA PHE A 30 -4.05 -18.86 3.74
C PHE A 30 -2.80 -19.42 4.44
N GLN A 31 -2.67 -19.07 5.72
CA GLN A 31 -1.69 -19.63 6.63
C GLN A 31 -2.40 -20.24 7.83
N THR A 32 -2.07 -21.48 8.18
CA THR A 32 -2.56 -22.11 9.41
C THR A 32 -1.62 -21.80 10.56
N GLN A 33 -2.16 -21.63 11.77
CA GLN A 33 -1.36 -21.63 12.99
C GLN A 33 -1.85 -22.69 13.98
N ILE A 34 -0.91 -23.43 14.55
CA ILE A 34 -1.17 -24.52 15.49
C ILE A 34 -0.29 -24.30 16.71
N GLU A 35 -0.87 -24.38 17.91
CA GLU A 35 -0.11 -24.23 19.14
C GLU A 35 0.63 -25.52 19.49
N VAL A 36 1.86 -25.39 19.96
CA VAL A 36 2.66 -26.50 20.48
C VAL A 36 2.75 -26.38 21.99
N ALA A 37 2.22 -27.39 22.67
CA ALA A 37 2.13 -27.51 24.11
C ALA A 37 3.33 -28.27 24.70
N ARG A 38 3.81 -27.76 25.83
CA ARG A 38 4.71 -28.48 26.74
C ARG A 38 3.92 -29.50 27.56
N ALA A 39 4.62 -30.43 28.20
CA ALA A 39 4.02 -31.42 29.09
C ALA A 39 3.31 -30.81 30.32
N ASP A 40 3.69 -29.60 30.73
CA ASP A 40 3.03 -28.85 31.81
C ASP A 40 1.74 -28.12 31.36
N GLY A 41 1.36 -28.26 30.09
CA GLY A 41 0.20 -27.60 29.49
C GLY A 41 0.44 -26.11 29.17
N LEU A 42 1.67 -25.62 29.28
CA LEU A 42 2.04 -24.27 28.85
C LEU A 42 2.40 -24.25 27.37
N ARG A 43 2.22 -23.09 26.73
CA ARG A 43 2.62 -22.90 25.33
C ARG A 43 4.13 -22.92 25.21
N ARG A 44 4.66 -23.80 24.35
CA ARG A 44 6.07 -23.77 23.91
C ARG A 44 6.26 -22.78 22.78
N LYS A 45 5.47 -22.91 21.72
CA LYS A 45 5.59 -22.15 20.47
C LYS A 45 4.31 -22.26 19.64
N THR A 46 4.22 -21.45 18.60
CA THR A 46 3.20 -21.56 17.55
C THR A 46 3.88 -22.02 16.27
N TYR A 47 3.36 -23.09 15.67
CA TYR A 47 3.73 -23.60 14.36
C TYR A 47 2.87 -22.92 13.30
N THR A 48 3.51 -22.35 12.28
CA THR A 48 2.82 -21.73 11.13
C THR A 48 3.18 -22.45 9.84
N GLU A 49 2.20 -22.55 8.94
CA GLU A 49 2.38 -23.19 7.65
C GLU A 49 1.58 -22.47 6.55
N GLU A 50 2.27 -22.10 5.47
CA GLU A 50 1.69 -21.53 4.26
C GLU A 50 0.97 -22.63 3.47
N LYS A 51 -0.36 -22.52 3.29
CA LYS A 51 -1.19 -23.63 2.76
C LYS A 51 -1.53 -23.47 1.29
N CYS A 52 -2.17 -22.36 0.94
CA CYS A 52 -2.64 -22.13 -0.42
C CYS A 52 -2.88 -20.65 -0.70
N LYS A 53 -2.94 -20.31 -1.98
CA LYS A 53 -3.39 -19.01 -2.47
C LYS A 53 -4.48 -19.16 -3.52
N ILE A 54 -5.42 -18.22 -3.55
CA ILE A 54 -6.59 -18.27 -4.43
C ILE A 54 -7.03 -16.88 -4.87
N ASP A 55 -7.60 -16.77 -6.07
CA ASP A 55 -8.24 -15.55 -6.54
C ASP A 55 -9.49 -15.20 -5.70
N GLU A 56 -9.58 -13.96 -5.23
CA GLU A 56 -10.64 -13.50 -4.32
C GLU A 56 -12.03 -13.52 -4.96
N HIS A 57 -12.13 -13.43 -6.29
CA HIS A 57 -13.40 -13.41 -6.99
C HIS A 57 -14.10 -14.78 -6.95
N ASN A 58 -13.36 -15.85 -6.65
CA ASN A 58 -13.92 -17.19 -6.48
C ASN A 58 -14.40 -17.42 -5.03
N ILE A 59 -15.37 -16.61 -4.61
CA ILE A 59 -15.86 -16.52 -3.21
C ILE A 59 -16.21 -17.91 -2.62
N LYS A 60 -16.90 -18.76 -3.38
CA LYS A 60 -17.26 -20.10 -2.92
C LYS A 60 -16.01 -20.94 -2.60
N GLU A 61 -15.02 -20.90 -3.48
CA GLU A 61 -13.80 -21.70 -3.33
C GLU A 61 -12.92 -21.17 -2.18
N VAL A 62 -12.89 -19.84 -1.96
CA VAL A 62 -12.30 -19.22 -0.76
C VAL A 62 -12.89 -19.87 0.50
N GLY A 63 -14.20 -20.02 0.57
CA GLY A 63 -14.87 -20.69 1.68
C GLY A 63 -14.60 -22.20 1.76
N ILE A 64 -14.55 -22.92 0.63
CA ILE A 64 -14.25 -24.36 0.62
C ILE A 64 -12.85 -24.61 1.19
N LEU A 65 -11.86 -23.81 0.78
CA LEU A 65 -10.50 -23.92 1.28
C LEU A 65 -10.41 -23.58 2.77
N ALA A 66 -11.06 -22.50 3.20
CA ALA A 66 -11.11 -22.13 4.61
C ALA A 66 -11.76 -23.23 5.47
N ASP A 67 -12.92 -23.76 5.08
CA ASP A 67 -13.61 -24.84 5.79
C ASP A 67 -12.74 -26.09 5.91
N LYS A 68 -12.04 -26.48 4.83
CA LYS A 68 -11.10 -27.61 4.85
C LYS A 68 -9.97 -27.40 5.88
N LEU A 69 -9.41 -26.20 5.94
CA LEU A 69 -8.34 -25.88 6.88
C LEU A 69 -8.84 -25.83 8.33
N LEU A 70 -10.05 -25.31 8.55
CA LEU A 70 -10.69 -25.28 9.88
C LEU A 70 -11.01 -26.70 10.38
N LYS A 71 -11.54 -27.57 9.54
CA LYS A 71 -11.74 -28.99 9.89
C LYS A 71 -10.43 -29.68 10.25
N SER A 72 -9.37 -29.43 9.49
CA SER A 72 -8.03 -29.94 9.82
C SER A 72 -7.55 -29.45 11.18
N PHE A 73 -7.79 -28.18 11.52
CA PHE A 73 -7.45 -27.64 12.84
C PHE A 73 -8.29 -28.29 13.95
N GLU A 74 -9.60 -28.48 13.75
CA GLU A 74 -10.48 -29.13 14.72
C GLU A 74 -10.12 -30.61 14.95
N ASP A 75 -9.55 -31.26 13.94
CA ASP A 75 -9.03 -32.62 14.03
C ASP A 75 -7.73 -32.70 14.83
N ILE A 76 -6.79 -31.78 14.58
CA ILE A 76 -5.46 -31.76 15.19
C ILE A 76 -5.50 -31.18 16.62
N GLY A 77 -6.12 -30.01 16.80
CA GLY A 77 -6.05 -29.21 18.02
C GLY A 77 -4.66 -28.63 18.26
N ASP A 78 -4.15 -28.77 19.48
CA ASP A 78 -2.78 -28.42 19.86
C ASP A 78 -1.85 -29.63 19.66
N LEU A 79 -0.60 -29.39 19.28
CA LEU A 79 0.43 -30.42 19.19
C LEU A 79 1.20 -30.53 20.51
N SER A 80 1.55 -31.73 20.94
CA SER A 80 2.66 -31.96 21.86
C SER A 80 3.98 -31.80 21.11
N ILE A 81 5.10 -31.66 21.83
CA ILE A 81 6.44 -31.61 21.23
C ILE A 81 6.72 -32.88 20.37
N ALA A 82 6.21 -34.04 20.80
CA ALA A 82 6.37 -35.29 20.05
C ALA A 82 5.55 -35.29 18.75
N GLU A 83 4.27 -34.90 18.81
CA GLU A 83 3.41 -34.80 17.62
C GLU A 83 3.92 -33.73 16.64
N PHE A 84 4.49 -32.62 17.15
CA PHE A 84 5.16 -31.63 16.32
C PHE A 84 6.33 -32.24 15.54
N LYS A 85 7.20 -32.99 16.23
CA LYS A 85 8.35 -33.64 15.59
C LYS A 85 7.92 -34.65 14.53
N GLU A 86 6.86 -35.41 14.80
CA GLU A 86 6.30 -36.36 13.83
C GLU A 86 5.72 -35.65 12.61
N LEU A 87 4.98 -34.56 12.81
CA LEU A 87 4.34 -33.81 11.73
C LEU A 87 5.35 -33.05 10.86
N VAL A 88 6.31 -32.35 11.49
CA VAL A 88 7.21 -31.42 10.81
C VAL A 88 8.54 -32.08 10.43
N GLY A 89 8.89 -33.21 11.06
CA GLY A 89 10.14 -33.93 10.81
C GLY A 89 11.39 -33.27 11.42
N MET A 90 11.21 -32.31 12.34
CA MET A 90 12.31 -31.62 13.03
C MET A 90 11.97 -31.30 14.48
N ASP A 91 13.00 -31.08 15.30
CA ASP A 91 12.82 -30.66 16.69
C ASP A 91 12.37 -29.20 16.78
N ILE A 92 11.67 -28.85 17.85
CA ILE A 92 11.08 -27.51 18.00
C ILE A 92 12.15 -26.41 18.10
N GLU A 93 13.29 -26.69 18.71
CA GLU A 93 14.43 -25.77 18.76
C GLU A 93 15.01 -25.50 17.36
N GLN A 94 15.02 -26.52 16.49
CA GLN A 94 15.47 -26.35 15.10
C GLN A 94 14.50 -25.45 14.34
N TYR A 95 13.20 -25.69 14.50
CA TYR A 95 12.17 -24.83 13.93
C TYR A 95 12.27 -23.38 14.41
N GLU A 96 12.52 -23.16 15.70
CA GLU A 96 12.68 -21.83 16.30
C GLU A 96 13.89 -21.06 15.75
N SER A 97 14.92 -21.77 15.28
CA SER A 97 16.12 -21.15 14.70
C SER A 97 15.94 -20.70 13.24
N ILE A 98 14.84 -21.08 12.59
CA ILE A 98 14.56 -20.72 11.20
C ILE A 98 14.21 -19.22 11.13
N PRO A 99 14.92 -18.42 10.30
CA PRO A 99 14.58 -17.03 10.07
C PRO A 99 13.16 -16.87 9.51
N LYS A 100 12.42 -15.89 10.03
CA LYS A 100 11.03 -15.60 9.61
C LYS A 100 10.92 -15.10 8.17
N ASP A 101 11.99 -14.54 7.65
CA ASP A 101 12.15 -13.94 6.33
C ASP A 101 12.77 -14.89 5.30
N ARG A 102 12.66 -16.20 5.51
CA ARG A 102 13.18 -17.18 4.54
C ARG A 102 12.59 -16.95 3.15
N ASP A 103 13.41 -17.11 2.11
CA ASP A 103 13.01 -16.99 0.70
C ASP A 103 11.69 -17.69 0.37
N ALA A 104 11.46 -18.88 0.92
CA ALA A 104 10.23 -19.64 0.65
C ALA A 104 8.96 -18.95 1.19
N PHE A 105 9.05 -18.28 2.34
CA PHE A 105 7.95 -17.52 2.93
C PHE A 105 7.63 -16.32 2.04
N LEU A 106 8.64 -15.50 1.73
CA LEU A 106 8.47 -14.32 0.89
C LEU A 106 7.98 -14.68 -0.53
N LYS A 107 8.50 -15.78 -1.11
CA LYS A 107 8.04 -16.33 -2.40
C LYS A 107 6.58 -16.79 -2.36
N PHE A 108 6.11 -17.38 -1.25
CA PHE A 108 4.72 -17.80 -1.15
C PHE A 108 3.77 -16.60 -1.23
N TYR A 109 4.09 -15.52 -0.51
CA TYR A 109 3.30 -14.30 -0.47
C TYR A 109 3.50 -13.38 -1.68
N ASP A 110 4.46 -13.66 -2.56
CA ASP A 110 4.89 -12.75 -3.63
C ASP A 110 5.37 -11.38 -3.06
N ALA A 111 6.06 -11.41 -1.92
CA ALA A 111 6.51 -10.22 -1.19
C ALA A 111 8.03 -10.01 -1.28
N LYS A 112 8.47 -8.75 -1.20
CA LYS A 112 9.90 -8.39 -1.25
C LYS A 112 10.62 -8.68 0.07
N ASP A 113 10.00 -8.32 1.17
CA ASP A 113 10.49 -8.53 2.54
C ASP A 113 9.28 -8.60 3.50
N THR A 114 9.53 -8.83 4.78
CA THR A 114 8.46 -8.89 5.79
C THR A 114 7.77 -7.55 6.02
N LYS A 115 8.44 -6.41 5.73
CA LYS A 115 7.83 -5.08 5.81
C LYS A 115 6.88 -4.83 4.65
N ASP A 116 7.09 -5.45 3.49
CA ASP A 116 6.19 -5.42 2.34
C ASP A 116 4.83 -6.07 2.70
N LEU A 117 4.84 -7.17 3.48
CA LEU A 117 3.61 -7.75 4.04
C LEU A 117 2.88 -6.75 4.91
N ASP A 118 3.60 -6.17 5.88
CA ASP A 118 3.03 -5.20 6.83
C ASP A 118 2.59 -3.88 6.17
N ARG A 119 3.03 -3.56 4.95
CA ARG A 119 2.71 -2.28 4.31
C ARG A 119 1.57 -2.37 3.31
N TYR A 120 1.43 -3.50 2.64
CA TYR A 120 0.61 -3.57 1.43
C TYR A 120 -0.41 -4.71 1.42
N TYR A 121 -0.48 -5.52 2.46
CA TYR A 121 -1.46 -6.61 2.54
C TYR A 121 -2.58 -6.23 3.50
N ASP A 122 -3.81 -6.43 3.05
CA ASP A 122 -4.92 -6.52 3.98
C ASP A 122 -4.79 -7.84 4.75
N SER A 123 -5.04 -7.83 6.05
CA SER A 123 -4.95 -9.07 6.82
C SER A 123 -5.97 -9.17 7.94
N CYS A 124 -6.37 -10.41 8.18
CA CYS A 124 -7.25 -10.77 9.29
C CYS A 124 -6.83 -12.13 9.87
N SER A 125 -7.32 -12.41 11.06
CA SER A 125 -7.07 -13.68 11.74
C SER A 125 -8.36 -14.22 12.30
N LEU A 126 -8.58 -15.51 12.11
CA LEU A 126 -9.73 -16.21 12.66
C LEU A 126 -9.37 -16.70 14.05
N TYR A 127 -10.05 -16.17 15.07
CA TYR A 127 -9.92 -16.61 16.45
C TYR A 127 -10.98 -17.66 16.76
N TYR A 128 -10.60 -18.77 17.37
CA TYR A 128 -11.49 -19.82 17.84
C TYR A 128 -11.53 -19.85 19.36
N ASN A 129 -12.69 -19.58 19.95
CA ASN A 129 -12.91 -19.78 21.37
C ASN A 129 -13.36 -21.22 21.64
N ILE A 130 -12.54 -21.98 22.38
CA ILE A 130 -12.73 -23.42 22.60
C ILE A 130 -14.02 -23.70 23.40
N PHE A 131 -14.29 -22.90 24.44
CA PHE A 131 -15.45 -23.14 25.31
C PHE A 131 -16.76 -22.77 24.64
N ARG A 132 -16.78 -21.65 23.91
CA ARG A 132 -17.97 -21.17 23.18
C ARG A 132 -18.16 -21.87 21.84
N LYS A 133 -17.14 -22.59 21.34
CA LYS A 133 -17.09 -23.18 20.00
C LYS A 133 -17.46 -22.17 18.92
N LYS A 134 -16.84 -20.99 19.03
CA LYS A 134 -17.19 -19.81 18.25
C LYS A 134 -15.95 -19.25 17.60
N TYR A 135 -16.07 -18.97 16.30
CA TYR A 135 -15.09 -18.26 15.52
C TYR A 135 -15.42 -16.77 15.48
N SER A 136 -14.40 -15.93 15.61
CA SER A 136 -14.49 -14.48 15.48
C SER A 136 -13.31 -13.95 14.70
N PHE A 137 -13.53 -12.98 13.82
CA PHE A 137 -12.43 -12.33 13.12
C PHE A 137 -11.82 -11.21 13.98
N ASN A 138 -10.50 -11.20 14.01
CA ASN A 138 -9.73 -10.01 14.29
C ASN A 138 -9.17 -9.45 12.98
N ILE A 139 -9.17 -8.13 12.85
CA ILE A 139 -8.66 -7.41 11.69
C ILE A 139 -7.37 -6.69 12.08
N TRP A 140 -6.39 -6.77 11.19
CA TRP A 140 -5.11 -6.08 11.35
C TRP A 140 -5.11 -4.88 10.43
N TRP A 141 -4.62 -3.75 10.92
CA TRP A 141 -4.52 -2.54 10.12
C TRP A 141 -3.25 -1.76 10.43
N HIS A 142 -2.87 -0.93 9.47
CA HIS A 142 -1.58 -0.24 9.48
C HIS A 142 -1.79 1.27 9.37
N LYS A 143 -1.18 2.01 10.30
CA LYS A 143 -1.06 3.47 10.17
C LYS A 143 0.18 3.77 9.32
N LYS A 144 -0.01 4.49 8.22
CA LYS A 144 1.08 4.84 7.30
C LYS A 144 2.16 5.65 8.03
N GLY A 145 3.42 5.35 7.77
CA GLY A 145 4.58 5.94 8.46
C GLY A 145 5.04 5.20 9.72
N CYS A 146 4.30 4.19 10.19
CA CYS A 146 4.77 3.29 11.23
C CYS A 146 5.36 2.01 10.63
N GLN A 147 6.50 1.59 11.17
CA GLN A 147 7.26 0.44 10.68
C GLN A 147 6.66 -0.91 11.14
N TYR A 148 5.60 -0.89 11.96
CA TYR A 148 4.98 -2.07 12.56
C TYR A 148 3.44 -1.99 12.44
N PRO A 149 2.74 -3.12 12.30
CA PRO A 149 1.28 -3.17 12.48
C PRO A 149 0.91 -2.58 13.84
N ILE A 150 -0.04 -1.65 13.85
CA ILE A 150 -0.33 -0.86 15.06
C ILE A 150 -1.32 -1.57 15.96
N SER A 151 -2.34 -2.24 15.40
CA SER A 151 -3.39 -2.83 16.22
C SER A 151 -4.02 -4.06 15.56
N CYS A 152 -4.40 -4.99 16.43
CA CYS A 152 -5.27 -6.11 16.15
C CYS A 152 -6.59 -5.81 16.84
N ASP A 153 -7.60 -5.43 16.07
CA ASP A 153 -8.92 -5.11 16.62
C ASP A 153 -9.90 -6.22 16.36
N SER A 154 -10.98 -6.23 17.15
CA SER A 154 -12.16 -7.00 16.80
C SER A 154 -12.62 -6.63 15.39
N SER A 155 -13.32 -7.54 14.72
CA SER A 155 -13.96 -7.25 13.42
C SER A 155 -14.95 -6.07 13.43
N GLN A 156 -15.30 -5.51 14.59
CA GLN A 156 -16.09 -4.29 14.73
C GLN A 156 -15.24 -3.00 14.66
N GLY A 157 -13.92 -3.11 14.52
CA GLY A 157 -12.99 -1.97 14.45
C GLY A 157 -12.72 -1.31 15.79
N GLU A 158 -12.18 -0.08 15.75
CA GLU A 158 -11.74 0.68 16.92
C GLU A 158 -12.53 1.98 17.05
N LYS A 159 -13.04 2.24 18.27
CA LYS A 159 -13.77 3.46 18.59
C LYS A 159 -12.85 4.68 18.45
N GLY A 160 -13.32 5.69 17.72
CA GLY A 160 -12.51 6.89 17.42
C GLY A 160 -11.72 6.76 16.12
N ILE A 161 -11.59 5.56 15.56
CA ILE A 161 -11.05 5.32 14.22
C ILE A 161 -12.21 5.01 13.28
N LEU A 162 -12.70 3.78 13.25
CA LEU A 162 -13.79 3.33 12.39
C LEU A 162 -14.42 2.09 13.03
N THR A 163 -15.75 2.08 13.10
CA THR A 163 -16.50 0.98 13.72
C THR A 163 -17.51 0.39 12.74
N PHE A 164 -17.84 -0.89 12.94
CA PHE A 164 -18.85 -1.62 12.20
C PHE A 164 -19.88 -2.21 13.17
N ASP A 165 -21.15 -2.13 12.81
CA ASP A 165 -22.24 -2.50 13.73
C ASP A 165 -22.24 -4.00 14.07
N THR A 166 -21.99 -4.85 13.07
CA THR A 166 -22.12 -6.30 13.19
C THR A 166 -20.75 -6.96 13.36
N PRO A 167 -20.51 -7.74 14.44
CA PRO A 167 -19.30 -8.56 14.55
C PRO A 167 -19.28 -9.65 13.48
N LEU A 168 -18.10 -9.95 12.96
CA LEU A 168 -17.88 -11.08 12.06
C LEU A 168 -17.54 -12.31 12.89
N GLU A 169 -18.54 -13.15 13.07
CA GLU A 169 -18.47 -14.33 13.92
C GLU A 169 -19.39 -15.45 13.42
N PHE A 170 -19.03 -16.70 13.70
CA PHE A 170 -19.82 -17.86 13.35
C PHE A 170 -19.50 -19.05 14.26
N THR A 171 -20.44 -19.99 14.38
CA THR A 171 -20.25 -21.28 15.05
C THR A 171 -20.31 -22.45 14.09
N ASP A 172 -20.88 -22.22 12.90
CA ASP A 172 -21.01 -23.20 11.83
C ASP A 172 -20.45 -22.58 10.55
N HIS A 173 -19.56 -23.33 9.91
CA HIS A 173 -18.88 -22.98 8.67
C HIS A 173 -19.16 -23.99 7.55
N SER A 174 -20.26 -24.74 7.66
CA SER A 174 -20.68 -25.73 6.66
C SER A 174 -21.16 -25.15 5.33
N ASP A 175 -21.49 -23.85 5.28
CA ASP A 175 -21.83 -23.12 4.05
C ASP A 175 -20.58 -22.37 3.51
N PRO A 176 -19.94 -22.89 2.45
CA PRO A 176 -18.72 -22.28 1.92
C PRO A 176 -18.96 -20.90 1.30
N GLU A 177 -20.11 -20.67 0.69
CA GLU A 177 -20.40 -19.37 0.07
C GLU A 177 -20.48 -18.27 1.14
N LYS A 178 -21.14 -18.58 2.27
CA LYS A 178 -21.23 -17.67 3.41
C LYS A 178 -19.88 -17.47 4.09
N LEU A 179 -19.07 -18.52 4.24
CA LEU A 179 -17.72 -18.42 4.79
C LEU A 179 -16.79 -17.59 3.90
N GLY A 180 -16.88 -17.76 2.58
CA GLY A 180 -16.15 -16.93 1.62
C GLY A 180 -16.50 -15.45 1.79
N LYS A 181 -17.80 -15.12 1.82
CA LYS A 181 -18.28 -13.74 2.00
C LYS A 181 -17.79 -13.09 3.29
N ILE A 182 -17.81 -13.82 4.41
CA ILE A 182 -17.38 -13.24 5.70
C ILE A 182 -15.86 -13.00 5.74
N ILE A 183 -15.06 -13.84 5.06
CA ILE A 183 -13.61 -13.64 4.91
C ILE A 183 -13.33 -12.39 4.09
N ILE A 184 -13.99 -12.22 2.94
CA ILE A 184 -13.84 -11.03 2.10
C ILE A 184 -14.24 -9.76 2.86
N GLU A 185 -15.37 -9.79 3.56
CA GLU A 185 -15.82 -8.68 4.40
C GLU A 185 -14.79 -8.33 5.49
N ALA A 186 -14.15 -9.32 6.12
CA ALA A 186 -13.11 -9.07 7.11
C ALA A 186 -11.88 -8.35 6.52
N LEU A 187 -11.43 -8.78 5.33
CA LEU A 187 -10.33 -8.15 4.60
C LEU A 187 -10.70 -6.74 4.13
N ASP A 188 -11.94 -6.53 3.69
CA ASP A 188 -12.43 -5.20 3.32
C ASP A 188 -12.52 -4.24 4.51
N ARG A 189 -12.86 -4.74 5.70
CA ARG A 189 -12.81 -3.94 6.93
C ARG A 189 -11.38 -3.58 7.30
N SER A 190 -10.44 -4.52 7.21
CA SER A 190 -9.00 -4.25 7.36
C SER A 190 -8.58 -3.10 6.43
N ARG A 191 -8.87 -3.21 5.13
CA ARG A 191 -8.54 -2.17 4.14
C ARG A 191 -9.13 -0.82 4.51
N LYS A 192 -10.44 -0.76 4.79
CA LYS A 192 -11.16 0.49 5.13
C LYS A 192 -10.58 1.18 6.37
N ILE A 193 -10.18 0.42 7.38
CA ILE A 193 -9.53 0.99 8.57
C ILE A 193 -8.14 1.52 8.19
N SER A 194 -7.33 0.71 7.51
CA SER A 194 -6.01 1.11 7.01
C SER A 194 -6.09 2.39 6.19
N ASP A 195 -7.02 2.51 5.24
CA ASP A 195 -7.23 3.72 4.43
C ASP A 195 -7.56 4.94 5.29
N LYS A 196 -8.35 4.76 6.34
CA LYS A 196 -8.75 5.85 7.24
C LYS A 196 -7.59 6.33 8.12
N VAL A 197 -6.72 5.41 8.55
CA VAL A 197 -5.56 5.74 9.40
C VAL A 197 -4.29 5.99 8.59
N ALA A 198 -4.30 5.74 7.28
CA ALA A 198 -3.14 5.89 6.40
C ALA A 198 -2.68 7.35 6.23
N GLY A 199 -3.36 8.31 6.86
CA GLY A 199 -3.06 9.73 6.71
C GLY A 199 -3.21 10.18 5.26
N ASN A 200 -2.65 11.35 4.92
CA ASN A 200 -2.54 11.77 3.53
C ASN A 200 -1.55 10.82 2.82
N PRO A 201 -1.94 10.07 1.77
CA PRO A 201 -1.05 9.11 1.11
C PRO A 201 0.20 9.77 0.53
N TYR A 202 0.15 11.08 0.30
CA TYR A 202 1.25 11.92 -0.12
C TYR A 202 1.33 13.14 0.82
N PRO A 203 2.00 13.01 1.98
CA PRO A 203 2.17 14.15 2.89
C PRO A 203 2.94 15.27 2.18
N GLU A 204 2.78 16.49 2.68
CA GLU A 204 3.57 17.61 2.16
C GLU A 204 5.06 17.33 2.37
N LYS A 205 5.84 17.55 1.33
CA LYS A 205 7.29 17.40 1.34
C LYS A 205 7.92 18.75 1.60
N THR A 206 8.98 18.73 2.39
CA THR A 206 9.87 19.88 2.62
C THR A 206 11.11 19.65 1.78
N ILE A 207 11.39 20.54 0.84
CA ILE A 207 12.51 20.45 -0.11
C ILE A 207 13.45 21.61 0.18
N GLU A 208 14.73 21.31 0.37
CA GLU A 208 15.79 22.31 0.47
C GLU A 208 16.31 22.61 -0.94
N LEU A 209 16.25 23.88 -1.34
CA LEU A 209 16.69 24.38 -2.64
C LEU A 209 18.21 24.62 -2.65
N LEU A 210 18.82 24.84 -3.82
CA LEU A 210 20.25 25.13 -3.92
C LEU A 210 20.64 26.42 -3.18
N SER A 211 19.73 27.41 -3.16
CA SER A 211 19.86 28.64 -2.38
C SER A 211 19.82 28.43 -0.86
N GLY A 212 19.54 27.21 -0.37
CA GLY A 212 19.30 26.90 1.05
C GLY A 212 17.89 27.30 1.53
N THR A 213 17.07 27.89 0.66
CA THR A 213 15.67 28.17 0.96
C THR A 213 14.89 26.87 1.04
N THR A 214 13.91 26.78 1.93
CA THR A 214 13.07 25.61 2.07
C THR A 214 11.70 25.83 1.46
N MET A 215 11.22 24.87 0.67
CA MET A 215 9.92 24.89 0.02
C MET A 215 9.04 23.72 0.45
N ILE A 216 7.74 23.97 0.56
CA ILE A 216 6.70 22.98 0.84
C ILE A 216 6.01 22.61 -0.48
N VAL A 217 5.90 21.31 -0.74
CA VAL A 217 5.25 20.75 -1.92
C VAL A 217 4.20 19.73 -1.51
N SER A 218 2.95 19.92 -1.92
CA SER A 218 1.87 18.96 -1.71
C SER A 218 1.63 18.19 -3.02
N ALA A 219 1.65 16.85 -2.97
CA ALA A 219 1.45 16.03 -4.17
C ALA A 219 0.06 16.22 -4.83
N PRO A 220 -0.07 15.92 -6.13
CA PRO A 220 -1.36 15.85 -6.80
C PRO A 220 -2.25 14.76 -6.17
N ARG A 221 -3.52 15.09 -5.93
CA ARG A 221 -4.47 14.21 -5.23
C ARG A 221 -5.29 13.36 -6.21
N ASP A 222 -4.74 12.24 -6.64
CA ASP A 222 -5.45 11.21 -7.42
C ASP A 222 -4.73 9.86 -7.28
N ASN A 223 -5.48 8.76 -7.29
CA ASN A 223 -4.96 7.40 -7.07
C ASN A 223 -4.16 6.83 -8.24
N HIS A 224 -4.14 7.51 -9.38
CA HIS A 224 -3.33 7.15 -10.54
C HIS A 224 -1.91 7.71 -10.49
N PHE A 225 -1.58 8.55 -9.49
CA PHE A 225 -0.23 9.09 -9.33
C PHE A 225 0.68 8.16 -8.51
N SER A 226 1.90 7.97 -9.01
CA SER A 226 3.01 7.40 -8.25
C SER A 226 4.01 8.50 -7.89
N ASP A 227 4.49 8.51 -6.65
CA ASP A 227 5.57 9.37 -6.20
C ASP A 227 6.91 8.76 -6.59
N CYS A 228 7.69 9.47 -7.42
CA CYS A 228 8.94 9.00 -8.01
C CYS A 228 10.18 9.72 -7.45
N GLU A 229 10.02 10.47 -6.36
CA GLU A 229 11.09 11.29 -5.77
C GLU A 229 11.79 12.13 -6.84
N ASP A 230 13.13 12.08 -6.95
CA ASP A 230 13.93 12.82 -7.91
C ASP A 230 14.29 12.01 -9.18
N TYR A 231 13.78 10.79 -9.35
CA TYR A 231 14.25 9.83 -10.36
C TYR A 231 15.76 9.50 -10.31
N GLY A 232 16.48 9.88 -9.26
CA GLY A 232 17.94 9.88 -9.25
C GLY A 232 18.57 10.86 -10.25
N VAL A 233 17.83 11.91 -10.65
CA VAL A 233 18.28 12.98 -11.53
C VAL A 233 18.60 14.20 -10.66
N GLY A 234 19.83 14.70 -10.73
CA GLY A 234 20.30 15.76 -9.83
C GLY A 234 19.58 17.09 -9.97
N GLU A 235 18.95 17.33 -11.13
CA GLU A 235 18.20 18.53 -11.45
C GLU A 235 16.73 18.47 -11.00
N LEU A 236 16.23 17.31 -10.54
CA LEU A 236 14.86 17.15 -10.05
C LEU A 236 14.82 17.13 -8.53
N TYR A 237 13.88 17.86 -7.96
CA TYR A 237 13.58 17.79 -6.53
C TYR A 237 12.46 16.81 -6.23
N GLN A 238 11.46 16.74 -7.11
CA GLN A 238 10.29 15.89 -6.91
C GLN A 238 9.57 15.63 -8.22
N ALA A 239 9.12 14.40 -8.44
CA ALA A 239 8.31 14.03 -9.58
C ALA A 239 7.19 13.04 -9.24
N TYR A 240 6.12 13.11 -10.03
CA TYR A 240 4.93 12.28 -9.92
C TYR A 240 4.49 11.80 -11.30
N LEU A 241 4.29 10.50 -11.44
CA LEU A 241 3.83 9.88 -12.69
C LEU A 241 2.37 9.52 -12.66
N TYR A 242 1.62 9.88 -13.71
CA TYR A 242 0.23 9.50 -13.87
C TYR A 242 0.07 8.23 -14.72
N PHE A 243 -0.47 7.18 -14.10
CA PHE A 243 -0.77 5.90 -14.73
C PHE A 243 -2.28 5.75 -14.94
N PRO A 244 -2.81 5.86 -16.17
CA PRO A 244 -4.26 5.89 -16.40
C PRO A 244 -4.99 4.59 -16.04
N LYS A 245 -4.25 3.49 -15.87
CA LYS A 245 -4.71 2.19 -15.36
C LYS A 245 -3.51 1.37 -14.93
N GLU A 246 -3.74 0.36 -14.10
CA GLU A 246 -2.70 -0.57 -13.66
C GLU A 246 -1.99 -1.25 -14.83
N GLY A 247 -0.65 -1.34 -14.75
CA GLY A 247 0.20 -1.94 -15.79
C GLY A 247 0.32 -1.14 -17.10
N ALA A 248 -0.23 0.08 -17.18
CA ALA A 248 0.00 0.96 -18.32
C ALA A 248 1.34 1.72 -18.18
N GLU A 249 1.84 2.23 -19.31
CA GLU A 249 2.90 3.25 -19.32
C GLU A 249 2.39 4.57 -18.75
N PRO A 250 3.27 5.39 -18.13
CA PRO A 250 2.89 6.70 -17.64
C PRO A 250 2.42 7.57 -18.82
N SER A 251 1.34 8.32 -18.61
CA SER A 251 0.83 9.21 -19.64
C SER A 251 1.15 10.66 -19.41
N ALA A 252 1.41 11.05 -18.16
CA ALA A 252 1.84 12.38 -17.81
C ALA A 252 2.78 12.36 -16.62
N GLU A 253 3.58 13.40 -16.52
CA GLU A 253 4.59 13.60 -15.50
C GLU A 253 4.41 15.00 -14.91
N PHE A 254 4.29 15.09 -13.59
CA PHE A 254 4.34 16.36 -12.87
C PHE A 254 5.66 16.39 -12.13
N TYR A 255 6.50 17.37 -12.37
CA TYR A 255 7.78 17.46 -11.68
C TYR A 255 8.11 18.88 -11.26
N LEU A 256 9.02 18.95 -10.30
CA LEU A 256 9.63 20.13 -9.76
C LEU A 256 11.14 19.93 -9.79
N GLY A 257 11.85 20.87 -10.36
CA GLY A 257 13.30 20.83 -10.48
C GLY A 257 13.88 22.17 -10.89
N ILE A 258 15.07 22.10 -11.49
CA ILE A 258 15.81 23.23 -12.04
C ILE A 258 15.66 23.18 -13.57
N ALA A 259 15.25 24.29 -14.17
CA ALA A 259 15.25 24.43 -15.63
C ALA A 259 16.67 24.73 -16.16
N ALA A 260 17.56 23.75 -16.05
CA ALA A 260 18.96 23.85 -16.45
C ALA A 260 19.10 24.15 -17.96
N GLU A 261 18.16 23.69 -18.78
CA GLU A 261 18.14 23.94 -20.22
C GLU A 261 17.91 25.42 -20.59
N LEU A 262 17.41 26.21 -19.65
CA LEU A 262 17.14 27.63 -19.85
C LEU A 262 18.31 28.52 -19.42
N ASP A 263 19.29 28.01 -18.67
CA ASP A 263 20.47 28.76 -18.20
C ASP A 263 20.09 30.12 -17.58
N CYS A 264 19.07 30.11 -16.71
CA CYS A 264 18.46 31.30 -16.08
C CYS A 264 17.98 32.41 -17.04
N ASN A 265 17.84 32.11 -18.34
CA ASN A 265 17.39 33.05 -19.35
C ASN A 265 15.91 32.81 -19.70
N LEU A 266 15.04 33.62 -19.10
CA LEU A 266 13.58 33.54 -19.24
C LEU A 266 13.02 34.27 -20.47
N ASN A 267 13.85 34.64 -21.44
CA ASN A 267 13.37 35.23 -22.69
C ASN A 267 12.53 34.21 -23.47
N GLU A 268 11.41 34.67 -24.05
CA GLU A 268 10.46 33.80 -24.77
C GLU A 268 11.15 32.96 -25.86
N ASP A 269 12.05 33.57 -26.63
CA ASP A 269 12.80 32.90 -27.68
C ASP A 269 13.72 31.80 -27.11
N ASN A 270 14.32 32.01 -25.95
CA ASN A 270 15.17 31.01 -25.30
C ASN A 270 14.35 29.80 -24.85
N ILE A 271 13.23 30.05 -24.16
CA ILE A 271 12.30 29.01 -23.72
C ILE A 271 11.79 28.20 -24.90
N ARG A 272 11.34 28.88 -25.96
CA ARG A 272 10.85 28.23 -27.18
C ARG A 272 11.92 27.35 -27.82
N ASN A 273 13.13 27.89 -28.02
CA ASN A 273 14.22 27.15 -28.65
C ASN A 273 14.65 25.93 -27.83
N ALA A 274 14.74 26.06 -26.50
CA ALA A 274 15.08 24.94 -25.61
C ALA A 274 14.03 23.83 -25.69
N TRP A 275 12.74 24.17 -25.61
CA TRP A 275 11.66 23.18 -25.64
C TRP A 275 11.46 22.56 -27.02
N GLU A 276 11.55 23.33 -28.10
CA GLU A 276 11.46 22.79 -29.46
C GLU A 276 12.63 21.84 -29.79
N LYS A 277 13.82 22.07 -29.21
CA LYS A 277 14.96 21.16 -29.31
C LYS A 277 14.69 19.81 -28.65
N LEU A 278 13.96 19.78 -27.53
CA LEU A 278 13.65 18.56 -26.78
C LEU A 278 12.42 17.83 -27.33
N HIS A 279 11.36 18.56 -27.67
CA HIS A 279 10.05 18.00 -27.95
C HIS A 279 9.57 18.18 -29.39
N GLY A 280 10.37 18.82 -30.24
CA GLY A 280 10.03 19.18 -31.62
C GLY A 280 9.22 20.47 -31.72
N LYS A 281 8.98 20.93 -32.96
CA LYS A 281 8.36 22.24 -33.23
C LYS A 281 7.00 22.41 -32.54
N ALA A 282 6.76 23.58 -31.96
CA ALA A 282 5.49 23.93 -31.32
C ALA A 282 4.40 24.24 -32.36
N GLU A 283 3.20 23.72 -32.13
CA GLU A 283 1.99 24.13 -32.86
C GLU A 283 1.29 25.28 -32.12
N PHE A 284 1.42 25.29 -30.79
CA PHE A 284 1.03 26.38 -29.89
C PHE A 284 2.17 26.65 -28.93
N PHE A 285 2.43 27.93 -28.66
CA PHE A 285 3.41 28.37 -27.68
C PHE A 285 2.97 29.71 -27.09
N GLU A 286 2.97 29.80 -25.77
CA GLU A 286 2.63 31.03 -25.03
C GLU A 286 3.52 31.18 -23.81
N VAL A 287 4.01 32.39 -23.57
CA VAL A 287 4.67 32.79 -22.32
C VAL A 287 3.93 33.99 -21.76
N LYS A 288 3.55 33.91 -20.48
CA LYS A 288 2.86 35.00 -19.79
C LYS A 288 3.31 35.14 -18.35
N GLN A 289 3.24 36.36 -17.84
CA GLN A 289 3.35 36.61 -16.39
C GLN A 289 2.15 35.96 -15.69
N ALA A 290 2.41 35.27 -14.59
CA ALA A 290 1.40 34.53 -13.83
C ALA A 290 1.74 34.58 -12.34
N GLU A 291 0.93 35.28 -11.54
CA GLU A 291 0.99 35.23 -10.08
C GLU A 291 0.20 34.01 -9.59
N HIS A 292 0.80 32.83 -9.72
CA HIS A 292 0.18 31.56 -9.35
C HIS A 292 0.92 30.95 -8.17
N GLY A 293 0.49 31.23 -6.95
CA GLY A 293 1.26 30.86 -5.75
C GLY A 293 2.60 31.62 -5.70
N ILE A 294 3.70 30.90 -5.57
CA ILE A 294 5.06 31.49 -5.60
C ILE A 294 5.55 31.80 -7.01
N TRP A 295 4.94 31.22 -8.04
CA TRP A 295 5.40 31.31 -9.41
C TRP A 295 5.14 32.71 -9.99
N ARG A 296 5.94 33.09 -10.99
CA ARG A 296 5.88 34.42 -11.62
C ARG A 296 5.71 34.37 -13.13
N LEU A 297 6.16 33.29 -13.77
CA LEU A 297 6.02 33.09 -15.20
C LEU A 297 5.34 31.76 -15.47
N ARG A 298 4.48 31.71 -16.48
CA ARG A 298 3.90 30.50 -17.03
C ARG A 298 4.26 30.40 -18.50
N ALA A 299 4.89 29.29 -18.88
CA ALA A 299 5.17 28.94 -20.26
C ALA A 299 4.36 27.69 -20.64
N GLU A 300 3.83 27.66 -21.86
CA GLU A 300 3.03 26.53 -22.35
C GLU A 300 3.37 26.24 -23.81
N MET A 301 3.48 24.96 -24.12
CA MET A 301 3.74 24.47 -25.47
C MET A 301 2.87 23.26 -25.76
N ARG A 302 2.30 23.22 -26.97
CA ARG A 302 1.58 22.04 -27.49
C ARG A 302 2.06 21.68 -28.87
N ASN A 303 2.18 20.39 -29.12
CA ASN A 303 2.28 19.79 -30.45
C ASN A 303 1.60 18.41 -30.44
N LYS A 304 1.75 17.65 -31.53
CA LYS A 304 1.13 16.31 -31.64
C LYS A 304 1.64 15.29 -30.61
N SER A 305 2.85 15.48 -30.10
CA SER A 305 3.57 14.54 -29.24
C SER A 305 3.44 14.90 -27.76
N VAL A 306 3.46 16.19 -27.41
CA VAL A 306 3.47 16.65 -26.02
C VAL A 306 2.57 17.87 -25.81
N HIS A 307 2.01 17.95 -24.61
CA HIS A 307 1.51 19.19 -24.03
C HIS A 307 2.33 19.46 -22.76
N ARG A 308 3.11 20.54 -22.77
CA ARG A 308 3.96 20.97 -21.66
C ARG A 308 3.44 22.28 -21.08
N ILE A 309 3.31 22.35 -19.76
CA ILE A 309 3.07 23.60 -19.02
C ILE A 309 4.13 23.70 -17.93
N SER A 310 4.82 24.82 -17.85
CA SER A 310 5.84 25.10 -16.85
C SER A 310 5.51 26.40 -16.11
N TYR A 311 5.53 26.35 -14.78
CA TYR A 311 5.54 27.50 -13.92
C TYR A 311 6.97 27.74 -13.43
N LEU A 312 7.50 28.93 -13.72
CA LEU A 312 8.90 29.27 -13.54
C LEU A 312 9.07 30.37 -12.50
N LEU A 313 10.12 30.24 -11.68
CA LEU A 313 10.52 31.22 -10.67
C LEU A 313 12.04 31.29 -10.58
N GLN A 314 12.60 32.46 -10.87
CA GLN A 314 14.02 32.72 -10.64
C GLN A 314 14.24 33.07 -9.17
N ILE A 315 15.03 32.26 -8.46
CA ILE A 315 15.37 32.47 -7.06
C ILE A 315 16.55 33.42 -6.95
N ASP A 316 17.60 33.18 -7.75
CA ASP A 316 18.77 34.05 -7.88
C ASP A 316 19.39 33.95 -9.29
N GLU A 317 20.62 34.44 -9.46
CA GLU A 317 21.31 34.44 -10.77
C GLU A 317 21.70 33.04 -11.27
N SER A 318 21.67 32.02 -10.40
CA SER A 318 22.13 30.65 -10.68
C SER A 318 21.04 29.58 -10.48
N GLU A 319 19.92 29.91 -9.83
CA GLU A 319 18.81 28.98 -9.57
C GLU A 319 17.50 29.44 -10.22
N LEU A 320 17.07 28.69 -11.25
CA LEU A 320 15.77 28.82 -11.88
C LEU A 320 14.91 27.58 -11.60
N LEU A 321 13.88 27.75 -10.77
CA LEU A 321 12.93 26.68 -10.48
C LEU A 321 11.93 26.49 -11.61
N ASP A 322 11.61 25.22 -11.85
CA ASP A 322 10.61 24.78 -12.80
C ASP A 322 9.67 23.76 -12.18
N CYS A 323 8.38 24.13 -12.12
CA CYS A 323 7.29 23.23 -11.82
C CYS A 323 6.55 22.93 -13.11
N THR A 324 6.64 21.69 -13.61
CA THR A 324 6.19 21.32 -14.95
C THR A 324 5.19 20.17 -14.94
N MET A 325 4.23 20.24 -15.86
CA MET A 325 3.49 19.09 -16.37
C MET A 325 3.93 18.79 -17.80
N GLU A 326 4.19 17.50 -18.08
CA GLU A 326 4.29 16.97 -19.43
C GLU A 326 3.25 15.89 -19.66
N LEU A 327 2.38 16.06 -20.66
CA LEU A 327 1.42 15.06 -21.10
C LEU A 327 1.82 14.50 -22.47
N HIS A 328 1.92 13.18 -22.59
CA HIS A 328 2.26 12.52 -23.83
C HIS A 328 1.02 12.19 -24.69
N LYS A 329 1.12 12.44 -25.99
CA LYS A 329 0.08 12.19 -27.00
C LYS A 329 -1.27 12.87 -26.67
N PRO A 330 -1.29 14.19 -26.39
CA PRO A 330 -2.46 14.92 -25.87
C PRO A 330 -3.70 14.82 -26.77
N ASN A 331 -3.52 14.82 -28.10
CA ASN A 331 -4.62 14.75 -29.08
C ASN A 331 -5.49 13.49 -28.97
N SER A 332 -4.93 12.39 -28.46
CA SER A 332 -5.68 11.14 -28.25
C SER A 332 -6.50 11.13 -26.95
N ARG A 333 -6.35 12.16 -26.10
CA ARG A 333 -6.73 12.12 -24.67
C ARG A 333 -7.29 13.45 -24.15
N LYS A 334 -8.04 14.22 -24.98
CA LYS A 334 -8.53 15.57 -24.63
C LYS A 334 -9.15 15.74 -23.24
N LYS A 335 -10.04 14.83 -22.81
CA LYS A 335 -10.65 14.89 -21.47
C LYS A 335 -9.66 14.67 -20.34
N LEU A 336 -8.68 13.80 -20.55
CA LEU A 336 -7.62 13.56 -19.57
C LEU A 336 -6.65 14.74 -19.53
N ASP A 337 -6.39 15.36 -20.69
CA ASP A 337 -5.60 16.59 -20.80
C ASP A 337 -6.19 17.74 -19.97
N GLU A 338 -7.49 18.00 -20.13
CA GLU A 338 -8.23 18.99 -19.34
C GLU A 338 -8.14 18.68 -17.84
N LYS A 339 -8.43 17.43 -17.43
CA LYS A 339 -8.34 16.99 -16.03
C LYS A 339 -6.93 17.19 -15.45
N LEU A 340 -5.89 16.76 -16.17
CA LEU A 340 -4.52 16.84 -15.69
C LEU A 340 -4.03 18.28 -15.63
N THR A 341 -4.44 19.13 -16.57
CA THR A 341 -4.14 20.56 -16.53
C THR A 341 -4.70 21.20 -15.25
N GLU A 342 -5.97 20.96 -14.92
CA GLU A 342 -6.59 21.48 -13.68
C GLU A 342 -5.87 20.98 -12.43
N MET A 343 -5.52 19.69 -12.39
CA MET A 343 -4.77 19.09 -11.29
C MET A 343 -3.37 19.67 -11.15
N PHE A 344 -2.68 19.90 -12.27
CA PHE A 344 -1.36 20.49 -12.29
C PHE A 344 -1.39 21.95 -11.82
N GLU A 345 -2.39 22.73 -12.22
CA GLU A 345 -2.56 24.09 -11.72
C GLU A 345 -2.79 24.09 -10.21
N GLU A 346 -3.57 23.14 -9.67
CA GLU A 346 -3.70 23.02 -8.21
C GLU A 346 -2.37 22.62 -7.54
N PHE A 347 -1.60 21.71 -8.14
CA PHE A 347 -0.28 21.28 -7.66
C PHE A 347 0.69 22.48 -7.58
N ALA A 348 0.86 23.22 -8.69
CA ALA A 348 1.74 24.38 -8.76
C ALA A 348 1.34 25.46 -7.75
N ARG A 349 0.03 25.72 -7.59
CA ARG A 349 -0.50 26.74 -6.67
C ARG A 349 -0.18 26.46 -5.19
N LYS A 350 -0.06 25.19 -4.80
CA LYS A 350 0.20 24.77 -3.42
C LYS A 350 1.68 24.84 -3.03
N CYS A 351 2.58 24.97 -4.01
CA CYS A 351 4.00 25.20 -3.72
C CYS A 351 4.16 26.53 -2.97
N SER A 352 4.86 26.49 -1.84
CA SER A 352 5.06 27.66 -0.97
C SER A 352 6.41 27.61 -0.27
N PHE A 353 7.02 28.76 0.00
CA PHE A 353 8.20 28.80 0.86
C PHE A 353 7.81 28.54 2.30
N LYS A 354 8.69 27.86 3.03
CA LYS A 354 8.55 27.65 4.46
C LYS A 354 9.12 28.87 5.19
N ASP A 355 8.27 29.53 5.98
CA ASP A 355 8.64 30.67 6.83
C ASP A 355 9.69 30.33 7.89
#